data_AF-A0A0Q8Q591-F1
#
_entry.id   AF-A0A0Q8Q591-F1
#
_cell.length_a   1.000
_cell.length_b   1.000
_cell.length_c   1.000
_cell.angle_alpha   90.00
_cell.angle_beta   90.00
_cell.angle_gamma   90.00
#
_symmetry.space_group_name_H-M   'P 1'
#
loop_
_entity.id
_entity.type
_entity.pdbx_description
1 polymer ?
#
loop_
_entity_poly.entity_id
_entity_poly.type
_entity_poly.pdbx_seq_one_letter_code
_entity_poly.pdbx_strand_id
1 'polypeptide(L)'
;MKTRTLLAACALLALAACGKRDALRPAEGHSLPPKPATAAAQPNVDTLLTPPIETRPNRSDDVLRRSEERPDDRFNLPPPG
;
A
#
# COMPACT_ATOMS: atom_id res chain seq x y z
N MET A 1 30.68 29.01 4.62
CA MET A 1 29.23 28.92 4.36
C MET A 1 28.92 28.12 3.09
N LYS A 2 29.48 28.47 1.93
CA LYS A 2 29.27 27.74 0.65
C LYS A 2 29.46 26.22 0.73
N THR A 3 30.50 25.74 1.42
CA THR A 3 30.78 24.30 1.58
C THR A 3 29.70 23.54 2.36
N ARG A 4 29.15 24.14 3.42
CA ARG A 4 28.04 23.54 4.20
C ARG A 4 26.76 23.47 3.38
N THR A 5 26.48 24.51 2.59
CA THR A 5 25.31 24.55 1.69
C THR A 5 25.44 23.50 0.59
N LEU A 6 26.64 23.31 0.02
CA LEU A 6 26.89 22.30 -1.00
C LEU A 6 26.71 20.87 -0.46
N LEU A 7 27.21 20.62 0.76
CA LEU A 7 27.04 19.33 1.43
C LEU A 7 25.55 19.02 1.68
N ALA A 8 24.79 20.00 2.17
CA ALA A 8 23.36 19.87 2.42
C ALA A 8 22.58 19.59 1.13
N ALA A 9 22.92 20.26 0.03
CA ALA A 9 22.30 20.03 -1.27
C ALA A 9 22.57 18.61 -1.81
N CYS A 10 23.82 18.13 -1.71
CA CYS A 10 24.15 16.75 -2.09
C CYS A 10 23.40 15.70 -1.26
N ALA A 11 23.26 15.93 0.05
CA ALA A 11 22.50 15.02 0.91
C ALA A 11 21.02 14.93 0.48
N LEU A 12 20.38 16.07 0.20
CA LEU A 12 18.99 16.11 -0.26
C LEU A 12 18.80 15.41 -1.61
N LEU A 13 19.74 15.57 -2.54
CA LEU A 13 19.72 14.88 -3.84
C LEU A 13 19.88 13.37 -3.70
N ALA A 14 20.75 12.91 -2.77
CA ALA A 14 20.93 11.49 -2.51
C ALA A 14 19.65 10.83 -1.95
N LEU A 15 18.89 11.53 -1.09
CA LEU A 15 17.61 11.03 -0.58
C LEU A 15 16.53 10.89 -1.67
N ALA A 16 16.56 11.74 -2.70
CA ALA A 16 15.61 11.68 -3.80
C ALA A 16 15.87 10.53 -4.79
N ALA A 17 17.05 9.90 -4.76
CA ALA A 17 17.45 8.88 -5.72
C ALA A 17 16.87 7.48 -5.45
N CYS A 18 16.33 7.21 -4.26
CA CYS A 18 15.91 5.86 -3.84
C CYS A 18 14.40 5.57 -4.04
N GLY A 19 13.84 5.96 -5.19
CA GLY A 19 12.37 5.92 -5.38
C GLY A 19 11.87 5.69 -6.80
N LYS A 20 12.65 5.06 -7.68
CA LYS A 20 12.25 4.82 -9.08
C LYS A 20 10.98 3.98 -9.15
N ARG A 21 9.90 4.54 -9.72
CA ARG A 21 8.62 3.85 -9.98
C ARG A 21 8.52 3.54 -11.46
N ASP A 22 9.24 2.52 -11.88
CA ASP A 22 9.13 1.97 -13.24
C ASP A 22 8.39 0.64 -13.21
N ALA A 23 7.85 0.22 -14.35
CA ALA A 23 7.27 -1.11 -14.48
C ALA A 23 8.31 -2.18 -14.13
N LEU A 24 7.98 -3.06 -13.18
CA LEU A 24 8.87 -4.14 -12.78
C LEU A 24 9.00 -5.15 -13.94
N ARG A 25 10.19 -5.75 -14.03
CA ARG A 25 10.48 -6.81 -14.98
C ARG A 25 11.20 -7.93 -14.23
N PRO A 26 11.12 -9.19 -14.71
CA PRO A 26 11.94 -10.26 -14.19
C PRO A 26 13.42 -9.86 -14.20
N ALA A 27 14.19 -10.42 -13.26
CA ALA A 27 15.64 -10.29 -13.30
C ALA A 27 16.19 -10.83 -14.62
N GLU A 28 17.38 -10.37 -15.02
CA GLU A 28 18.02 -10.84 -16.25
C GLU A 28 18.14 -12.37 -16.23
N GLY A 29 17.85 -13.00 -17.39
CA GLY A 29 17.81 -14.45 -17.53
C GLY A 29 16.60 -15.17 -16.91
N HIS A 30 15.68 -14.46 -16.25
CA HIS A 30 14.48 -15.04 -15.65
C HIS A 30 13.22 -14.72 -16.46
N SER A 31 12.23 -15.61 -16.39
CA SER A 31 10.92 -15.43 -16.97
C SER A 31 9.85 -15.25 -15.89
N LEU A 32 8.64 -14.87 -16.31
CA LEU A 32 7.49 -14.87 -15.42
C LEU A 32 7.18 -16.29 -14.91
N PRO A 33 6.58 -16.42 -13.71
CA PRO A 33 6.11 -17.70 -13.22
C PRO A 33 5.25 -18.43 -14.26
N PRO A 34 5.36 -19.77 -14.37
CA PRO A 34 4.55 -20.52 -15.30
C PRO A 34 3.07 -20.39 -14.94
N LYS A 35 2.21 -20.56 -15.95
CA LYS A 35 0.77 -20.53 -15.79
C LYS A 35 0.30 -21.63 -14.81
N PRO A 36 -0.59 -21.34 -13.85
CA PRO A 36 -1.26 -22.36 -13.04
C PRO A 36 -2.04 -23.36 -13.90
N ALA A 37 -2.20 -24.60 -13.43
CA ALA A 37 -2.84 -25.69 -14.19
C ALA A 37 -4.25 -25.33 -14.69
N THR A 38 -5.01 -24.58 -13.91
CA THR A 38 -6.41 -24.21 -14.18
C THR A 38 -6.57 -22.85 -14.86
N ALA A 39 -5.50 -22.06 -14.98
CA ALA A 39 -5.60 -20.73 -15.59
C ALA A 39 -5.65 -20.84 -17.12
N ALA A 40 -6.36 -19.93 -17.80
CA ALA A 40 -6.44 -19.92 -19.26
C ALA A 40 -5.14 -19.40 -19.91
N ALA A 41 -4.56 -18.33 -19.36
CA ALA A 41 -3.34 -17.69 -19.84
C ALA A 41 -2.32 -17.46 -18.71
N GLN A 42 -1.05 -17.28 -19.06
CA GLN A 42 0.00 -16.91 -18.11
C GLN A 42 -0.26 -15.49 -17.58
N PRO A 43 -0.15 -15.23 -16.27
CA PRO A 43 -0.33 -13.90 -15.72
C PRO A 43 0.80 -12.96 -16.14
N ASN A 44 0.46 -11.69 -16.39
CA ASN A 44 1.44 -10.64 -16.66
C ASN A 44 1.93 -9.98 -15.36
N VAL A 45 2.92 -9.08 -15.47
CA VAL A 45 3.51 -8.38 -14.31
C VAL A 45 2.45 -7.67 -13.48
N ASP A 46 1.57 -6.87 -14.11
CA ASP A 46 0.57 -6.08 -13.39
C ASP A 46 -0.41 -6.97 -12.62
N THR A 47 -0.78 -8.12 -13.20
CA THR A 47 -1.67 -9.10 -12.56
C THR A 47 -1.00 -9.75 -11.35
N LEU A 48 0.29 -10.05 -11.42
CA LEU A 48 1.05 -10.63 -10.30
C LEU A 48 1.29 -9.63 -9.16
N LEU A 49 1.39 -8.34 -9.48
CA LEU A 49 1.58 -7.28 -8.49
C LEU A 49 0.27 -6.79 -7.87
N THR A 50 -0.87 -7.15 -8.46
CA THR A 50 -2.20 -6.78 -7.95
C THR A 50 -2.69 -7.84 -6.96
N PRO A 51 -2.82 -7.53 -5.66
CA PRO A 51 -3.33 -8.48 -4.69
C PRO A 51 -4.79 -8.82 -4.98
N PRO A 52 -5.22 -10.09 -4.87
CA PRO A 52 -6.63 -10.44 -4.99
C PRO A 52 -7.42 -9.86 -3.80
N ILE A 53 -8.74 -9.73 -3.99
CA ILE A 53 -9.66 -9.25 -2.94
C ILE A 53 -9.56 -10.08 -1.66
N GLU A 54 -9.32 -11.39 -1.79
CA GLU A 54 -9.15 -12.29 -0.65
C GLU A 54 -8.00 -11.89 0.29
N THR A 55 -6.97 -11.20 -0.22
CA THR A 55 -5.82 -10.75 0.57
C THR A 55 -6.16 -9.55 1.47
N ARG A 56 -7.10 -8.70 1.04
CA ARG A 56 -7.63 -7.59 1.84
C ARG A 56 -9.09 -7.36 1.44
N PRO A 57 -10.02 -8.14 1.99
CA PRO A 57 -11.43 -7.98 1.67
C PRO A 57 -11.92 -6.62 2.12
N ASN A 58 -12.83 -6.04 1.32
CA ASN A 58 -13.54 -4.85 1.73
C ASN A 58 -14.58 -5.21 2.81
N ARG A 59 -14.88 -4.27 3.70
CA ARG A 59 -16.01 -4.40 4.62
C ARG A 59 -17.29 -4.03 3.86
N SER A 60 -17.92 -5.01 3.24
CA SER A 60 -19.15 -4.82 2.43
C SER A 60 -20.39 -4.63 3.29
N ASP A 61 -20.45 -5.34 4.43
CA ASP A 61 -21.67 -5.48 5.23
C ASP A 61 -21.68 -4.51 6.44
N ASP A 62 -20.64 -3.69 6.55
CA ASP A 62 -20.43 -2.78 7.64
C ASP A 62 -21.07 -1.43 7.29
N VAL A 63 -22.02 -0.95 8.11
CA VAL A 63 -22.69 0.35 7.90
C VAL A 63 -21.66 1.49 7.93
N LEU A 64 -20.58 1.32 8.69
CA LEU A 64 -19.50 2.28 8.83
C LEU A 64 -18.30 1.90 7.95
N ARG A 65 -17.99 2.74 6.96
CA ARG A 65 -16.81 2.55 6.08
C ARG A 65 -15.48 2.88 6.76
N ARG A 66 -15.51 3.64 7.84
CA ARG A 66 -14.37 4.06 8.64
C ARG A 66 -14.81 4.23 10.09
N SER A 67 -13.86 4.26 11.01
CA SER A 67 -14.15 4.61 12.40
C SER A 67 -14.66 6.04 12.49
N GLU A 68 -15.80 6.23 13.15
CA GLU A 68 -16.42 7.52 13.41
C GLU A 68 -16.62 7.68 14.92
N GLU A 69 -16.55 8.93 15.40
CA GLU A 69 -16.77 9.23 16.82
C GLU A 69 -18.20 8.91 17.22
N ARG A 70 -18.39 8.31 18.39
CA ARG A 70 -19.73 7.90 18.82
C ARG A 70 -20.46 9.12 19.37
N PRO A 71 -21.73 9.36 18.99
CA PRO A 71 -22.51 10.43 19.61
C PRO A 71 -22.64 10.17 21.11
N ASP A 72 -22.76 11.26 21.87
CA ASP A 72 -22.91 11.20 23.32
C ASP A 72 -24.11 10.31 23.71
N ASP A 73 -23.87 9.37 24.63
CA ASP A 73 -24.87 8.37 24.99
C ASP A 73 -25.86 8.96 25.99
N ARG A 74 -27.08 9.21 25.52
CA ARG A 74 -28.19 9.76 26.32
C ARG A 74 -28.54 8.89 27.54
N PHE A 75 -28.11 7.64 27.58
CA PHE A 75 -28.34 6.71 28.68
C PHE A 75 -27.14 6.55 29.60
N ASN A 76 -26.03 7.24 29.33
CA ASN A 76 -24.86 7.30 30.22
C ASN A 76 -25.13 8.26 31.40
N LEU A 77 -26.16 7.92 32.18
CA LEU A 77 -26.58 8.67 33.35
C LEU A 77 -25.75 8.27 34.57
N PRO A 78 -25.43 9.21 35.48
CA PRO A 78 -24.78 8.87 36.74
C PRO A 78 -25.68 7.97 37.62
N PRO A 79 -25.09 7.13 38.49
CA PRO A 79 -25.86 6.30 39.42
C PRO A 79 -26.72 7.16 40.37
N PRO A 80 -27.87 6.65 40.84
CA PRO A 80 -28.70 7.36 41.81
C PRO A 80 -27.94 7.54 43.13
N GLY A 81 -27.98 8.76 43.67
CA GLY A 81 -27.38 9.11 44.98
C GLY A 81 -28.25 8.73 46.17
#